data_AF-A0A1Q3W2E1-F1
#
_entry.id   AF-A0A1Q3W2E1-F1
#
_cell.length_a   1.000
_cell.length_b   1.000
_cell.length_c   1.000
_cell.angle_alpha   90.00
_cell.angle_beta   90.00
_cell.angle_gamma   90.00
#
_symmetry.space_group_name_H-M   'P 1'
#
loop_
_entity.id
_entity.type
_entity.pdbx_description
1 polymer ?
#
loop_
_entity_poly.entity_id
_entity_poly.type
_entity_poly.pdbx_seq_one_letter_code
_entity_poly.pdbx_strand_id
1 'polypeptide(L)'
;MGSDRQHGRPGWPGEEGERGHLADPDRHGSDELAASIQSSVAEIAVMWMLHHWSRAGERWPDPLDVQIENFSTAGLAAIAAHGPALRHAKREHLWMIYFKGLLAAQTHPQEQMIKAIKAVGERSRVQISGEPMTERVVKTSPGHLSDLELLEHINQALCQTAPGT
;
A
#
# COMPACT_ATOMS: atom_id res chain seq x y z
N MET A 1 -55.18 -29.26 35.91
CA MET A 1 -56.24 -29.54 34.92
C MET A 1 -57.21 -28.37 34.99
N GLY A 2 -57.49 -27.55 34.00
CA GLY A 2 -56.94 -27.25 32.68
C GLY A 2 -57.60 -25.92 32.32
N SER A 3 -56.84 -24.90 31.91
CA SER A 3 -57.41 -23.63 31.45
C SER A 3 -57.22 -23.55 29.96
N ASP A 4 -58.28 -23.94 29.25
CA ASP A 4 -58.51 -23.54 27.86
C ASP A 4 -58.79 -22.03 27.80
N ARG A 5 -58.00 -21.30 27.01
CA ARG A 5 -58.47 -20.07 26.37
C ARG A 5 -58.12 -20.13 24.89
N GLN A 6 -59.20 -20.05 24.12
CA GLN A 6 -59.21 -20.02 22.67
C GLN A 6 -58.68 -18.70 22.11
N HIS A 7 -58.31 -18.83 20.84
CA HIS A 7 -57.80 -17.91 19.83
C HIS A 7 -58.26 -16.44 19.84
N GLY A 8 -57.32 -15.61 19.37
CA GLY A 8 -57.65 -14.55 18.41
C GLY A 8 -56.74 -13.34 18.49
N ARG A 9 -55.67 -13.29 17.68
CA ARG A 9 -55.22 -12.05 17.03
C ARG A 9 -54.53 -12.32 15.68
N PRO A 10 -54.69 -11.40 14.71
CA PRO A 10 -54.47 -11.64 13.29
C PRO A 10 -53.02 -11.39 12.88
N GLY A 11 -52.67 -11.94 11.72
CA GLY A 11 -51.34 -11.88 11.15
C GLY A 11 -50.83 -10.47 10.84
N TRP A 12 -49.51 -10.35 10.94
CA TRP A 12 -48.72 -9.38 10.21
C TRP A 12 -47.90 -10.17 9.19
N PRO A 13 -48.16 -10.02 7.87
CA PRO A 13 -47.22 -10.41 6.84
C PRO A 13 -46.20 -9.28 6.64
N GLY A 14 -44.96 -9.67 6.34
CA GLY A 14 -44.03 -8.96 5.44
C GLY A 14 -43.67 -7.50 5.75
N GLU A 15 -42.39 -7.28 5.97
CA GLU A 15 -41.52 -6.35 5.20
C GLU A 15 -40.27 -6.12 6.05
N GLU A 16 -39.21 -6.90 5.80
CA GLU A 16 -38.20 -6.52 4.81
C GLU A 16 -37.79 -5.06 4.96
N GLY A 17 -37.13 -4.80 6.09
CA GLY A 17 -36.22 -3.68 6.24
C GLY A 17 -34.80 -4.21 6.44
N GLU A 18 -34.40 -5.23 5.65
CA GLU A 18 -33.00 -5.33 5.23
C GLU A 18 -32.69 -3.99 4.57
N ARG A 19 -32.30 -3.02 5.40
CA ARG A 19 -31.69 -1.79 4.97
C ARG A 19 -30.45 -2.27 4.27
N GLY A 20 -30.55 -2.38 2.95
CA GLY A 20 -29.44 -2.65 2.07
C GLY A 20 -28.31 -1.78 2.57
N HIS A 21 -27.33 -2.44 3.19
CA HIS A 21 -26.01 -1.89 3.28
C HIS A 21 -25.61 -1.82 1.82
N LEU A 22 -25.95 -0.69 1.18
CA LEU A 22 -25.53 -0.35 -0.15
C LEU A 22 -24.02 -0.48 -0.04
N ALA A 23 -23.49 -1.62 -0.48
CA ALA A 23 -22.08 -1.85 -0.54
C ALA A 23 -21.61 -0.82 -1.54
N ASP A 24 -21.07 0.28 -1.03
CA ASP A 24 -20.43 1.29 -1.84
C ASP A 24 -19.36 0.55 -2.66
N PRO A 25 -19.54 0.41 -3.99
CA PRO A 25 -18.63 -0.39 -4.80
C PRO A 25 -17.20 0.16 -4.72
N ASP A 26 -17.03 1.45 -4.44
CA ASP A 26 -15.74 2.09 -4.24
C ASP A 26 -15.08 1.64 -2.93
N ARG A 27 -15.88 1.33 -1.91
CA ARG A 27 -15.38 0.79 -0.63
C ARG A 27 -14.82 -0.62 -0.81
N HIS A 28 -15.44 -1.46 -1.64
CA HIS A 28 -14.96 -2.82 -1.87
C HIS A 28 -13.59 -2.83 -2.57
N GLY A 29 -13.40 -1.97 -3.58
CA GLY A 29 -12.10 -1.82 -4.25
C GLY A 29 -11.00 -1.25 -3.34
N SER A 30 -11.37 -0.32 -2.44
CA SER A 30 -10.46 0.22 -1.43
C SER A 30 -10.03 -0.83 -0.40
N ASP A 31 -10.97 -1.62 0.10
CA ASP A 31 -10.71 -2.70 1.06
C ASP A 31 -9.84 -3.81 0.43
N GLU A 32 -10.09 -4.16 -0.84
CA GLU A 32 -9.27 -5.12 -1.60
C GLU A 32 -7.84 -4.61 -1.82
N LEU A 33 -7.67 -3.33 -2.17
CA LEU A 33 -6.36 -2.71 -2.29
C LEU A 33 -5.62 -2.69 -0.94
N ALA A 34 -6.31 -2.33 0.14
CA ALA A 34 -5.73 -2.34 1.48
C ALA A 34 -5.27 -3.74 1.88
N ALA A 35 -6.09 -4.77 1.62
CA ALA A 35 -5.74 -6.16 1.85
C ALA A 35 -4.51 -6.59 1.02
N SER A 36 -4.46 -6.20 -0.25
CA SER A 36 -3.33 -6.48 -1.14
C SER A 36 -2.03 -5.84 -0.65
N ILE A 37 -2.10 -4.60 -0.16
CA ILE A 37 -0.96 -3.90 0.45
C ILE A 37 -0.49 -4.65 1.70
N GLN A 38 -1.40 -5.02 2.62
CA GLN A 38 -1.02 -5.73 3.84
C GLN A 38 -0.42 -7.11 3.54
N SER A 39 -0.99 -7.84 2.58
CA SER A 39 -0.47 -9.13 2.14
C SER A 39 0.94 -8.99 1.54
N SER A 40 1.15 -7.97 0.71
CA SER A 40 2.47 -7.64 0.16
C SER A 40 3.47 -7.28 1.26
N VAL A 41 3.09 -6.47 2.25
CA VAL A 41 3.96 -6.14 3.41
C VAL A 41 4.37 -7.40 4.16
N ALA A 42 3.42 -8.29 4.43
CA ALA A 42 3.68 -9.56 5.13
C ALA A 42 4.58 -10.49 4.30
N GLU A 43 4.33 -10.60 3.00
CA GLU A 43 5.16 -11.41 2.10
C GLU A 43 6.60 -10.91 2.08
N ILE A 44 6.82 -9.60 1.91
CA ILE A 44 8.17 -9.02 1.96
C ILE A 44 8.85 -9.28 3.29
N ALA A 45 8.12 -9.17 4.41
CA ALA A 45 8.68 -9.47 5.71
C ALA A 45 9.16 -10.92 5.80
N VAL A 46 8.34 -11.88 5.34
CA VAL A 46 8.69 -13.31 5.31
C VAL A 46 9.87 -13.58 4.38
N MET A 47 9.85 -13.05 3.17
CA MET A 47 10.95 -13.24 2.22
C MET A 47 12.26 -12.67 2.77
N TRP A 48 12.23 -11.50 3.40
CA TRP A 48 13.41 -10.90 4.03
C TRP A 48 13.93 -11.72 5.22
N MET A 49 13.04 -12.21 6.09
CA MET A 49 13.44 -13.09 7.21
C MET A 49 14.10 -14.37 6.70
N LEU A 50 13.51 -15.02 5.69
CA LEU A 50 14.09 -16.23 5.08
C LEU A 50 15.42 -15.93 4.41
N HIS A 51 15.53 -14.82 3.67
CA HIS A 51 16.80 -14.37 3.09
C HIS A 51 17.87 -14.20 4.17
N HIS A 52 17.51 -13.55 5.27
CA HIS A 52 18.43 -13.31 6.37
C HIS A 52 18.85 -14.60 7.09
N TRP A 53 17.92 -15.51 7.37
CA TRP A 53 18.19 -16.79 8.04
C TRP A 53 19.02 -17.74 7.19
N SER A 54 18.78 -17.79 5.88
CA SER A 54 19.56 -18.62 4.97
C SER A 54 21.06 -18.27 4.98
N ARG A 55 21.39 -17.07 5.48
CA ARG A 55 22.74 -16.50 5.49
C ARG A 55 23.26 -16.23 6.91
N ALA A 56 22.53 -16.66 7.95
CA ALA A 56 22.89 -16.42 9.36
C ALA A 56 24.20 -17.13 9.80
N GLY A 57 24.74 -18.03 8.99
CA GLY A 57 26.06 -18.65 9.19
C GLY A 57 27.20 -18.02 8.39
N GLU A 58 26.89 -17.10 7.47
CA GLU A 58 27.87 -16.39 6.65
C GLU A 58 28.13 -15.02 7.26
N ARG A 59 29.41 -14.63 7.35
CA ARG A 59 29.74 -13.24 7.69
C ARG A 59 29.29 -12.37 6.52
N TRP A 60 28.23 -11.60 6.72
CA TRP A 60 27.74 -10.65 5.71
C TRP A 60 28.89 -9.73 5.27
N PRO A 61 29.36 -9.82 4.01
CA PRO A 61 30.42 -8.94 3.52
C PRO A 61 29.88 -7.52 3.27
N ASP A 62 28.58 -7.41 2.99
CA ASP A 62 27.95 -6.18 2.54
C ASP A 62 27.24 -5.41 3.66
N PRO A 63 27.31 -4.08 3.67
CA PRO A 63 26.49 -3.22 4.52
C PRO A 63 24.97 -3.47 4.33
N LEU A 64 24.18 -3.27 5.39
CA LEU A 64 22.72 -3.53 5.40
C LEU A 64 21.99 -2.78 4.27
N ASP A 65 22.38 -1.55 3.97
CA ASP A 65 21.78 -0.75 2.91
C ASP A 65 22.08 -1.33 1.51
N VAL A 66 23.25 -1.94 1.31
CA VAL A 66 23.57 -2.67 0.07
C VAL A 66 22.74 -3.96 -0.03
N GLN A 67 22.56 -4.67 1.08
CA GLN A 67 21.72 -5.87 1.11
C GLN A 67 20.24 -5.54 0.78
N ILE A 68 19.71 -4.46 1.37
CA ILE A 68 18.35 -3.97 1.11
C ILE A 68 18.18 -3.59 -0.37
N GLU A 69 19.17 -2.91 -0.95
CA GLU A 69 19.14 -2.53 -2.36
C GLU A 69 19.19 -3.76 -3.28
N ASN A 70 20.10 -4.71 -3.01
CA ASN A 70 20.21 -5.93 -3.80
C ASN A 70 18.94 -6.79 -3.74
N PHE A 71 18.30 -6.86 -2.57
CA PHE A 71 17.06 -7.61 -2.37
C PHE A 71 15.84 -6.91 -2.99
N SER A 72 15.90 -5.60 -3.24
CA SER A 72 14.76 -4.81 -3.72
C SER A 72 14.19 -5.29 -5.05
N THR A 73 15.03 -5.82 -5.95
CA THR A 73 14.55 -6.32 -7.25
C THR A 73 13.54 -7.45 -7.08
N ALA A 74 13.85 -8.43 -6.23
CA ALA A 74 12.94 -9.54 -5.94
C ALA A 74 11.71 -9.07 -5.15
N GLY A 75 11.89 -8.18 -4.18
CA GLY A 75 10.80 -7.66 -3.38
C GLY A 75 9.80 -6.83 -4.19
N LEU A 76 10.26 -5.89 -5.01
CA LEU A 76 9.38 -5.05 -5.84
C LEU A 76 8.62 -5.89 -6.88
N ALA A 77 9.26 -6.92 -7.45
CA ALA A 77 8.60 -7.85 -8.36
C ALA A 77 7.48 -8.65 -7.66
N ALA A 78 7.71 -9.09 -6.42
CA ALA A 78 6.69 -9.78 -5.63
C ALA A 78 5.47 -8.88 -5.36
N ILE A 79 5.70 -7.63 -4.94
CA ILE A 79 4.61 -6.65 -4.70
C ILE A 79 3.80 -6.40 -5.98
N ALA A 80 4.46 -6.23 -7.12
CA ALA A 80 3.78 -6.00 -8.40
C ALA A 80 2.97 -7.22 -8.89
N ALA A 81 3.22 -8.41 -8.35
CA ALA A 81 2.48 -9.63 -8.67
C ALA A 81 1.17 -9.80 -7.86
N HIS A 82 0.98 -9.07 -6.75
CA HIS A 82 -0.18 -9.20 -5.85
C HIS A 82 -1.51 -8.68 -6.39
N GLY A 83 -1.54 -8.13 -7.62
CA GLY A 83 -2.79 -7.78 -8.29
C GLY A 83 -2.67 -6.62 -9.27
N PRO A 84 -3.74 -6.32 -10.03
CA PRO A 84 -3.73 -5.28 -11.06
C PRO A 84 -3.41 -3.89 -10.49
N ALA A 85 -3.96 -3.55 -9.33
CA ALA A 85 -3.76 -2.24 -8.71
C ALA A 85 -2.30 -1.98 -8.32
N LEU A 86 -1.61 -3.01 -7.80
CA LEU A 86 -0.19 -2.90 -7.44
C LEU A 86 0.73 -3.02 -8.66
N ARG A 87 0.34 -3.80 -9.67
CA ARG A 87 1.08 -3.87 -10.95
C ARG A 87 1.23 -2.51 -11.63
N HIS A 88 0.22 -1.65 -11.53
CA HIS A 88 0.20 -0.32 -12.14
C HIS A 88 0.50 0.80 -11.13
N ALA A 89 0.89 0.46 -9.90
CA ALA A 89 1.23 1.46 -8.89
C ALA A 89 2.52 2.19 -9.27
N LYS A 90 2.60 3.46 -8.85
CA LYS A 90 3.83 4.26 -8.96
C LYS A 90 4.98 3.55 -8.24
N ARG A 91 6.19 3.68 -8.78
CA ARG A 91 7.38 3.02 -8.23
C ARG A 91 7.64 3.41 -6.77
N GLU A 92 7.34 4.65 -6.40
CA GLU A 92 7.47 5.16 -5.04
C GLU A 92 6.54 4.43 -4.05
N HIS A 93 5.32 4.07 -4.49
CA HIS A 93 4.38 3.31 -3.67
C HIS A 93 4.88 1.89 -3.43
N LEU A 94 5.43 1.25 -4.47
CA LEU A 94 6.03 -0.08 -4.36
C LEU A 94 7.21 -0.07 -3.38
N TRP A 95 8.08 0.94 -3.46
CA TRP A 95 9.17 1.13 -2.50
C TRP A 95 8.67 1.32 -1.07
N MET A 96 7.58 2.06 -0.86
CA MET A 96 7.00 2.25 0.47
C MET A 96 6.45 0.94 1.05
N ILE A 97 5.78 0.12 0.25
CA ILE A 97 5.31 -1.21 0.65
C ILE A 97 6.51 -2.11 1.00
N TYR A 98 7.53 -2.11 0.15
CA TYR A 98 8.77 -2.86 0.38
C TYR A 98 9.43 -2.47 1.72
N PHE A 99 9.65 -1.18 1.97
CA PHE A 99 10.26 -0.71 3.23
C PHE A 99 9.40 -1.00 4.46
N LYS A 100 8.06 -0.93 4.34
CA LYS A 100 7.16 -1.38 5.42
C LYS A 100 7.35 -2.85 5.74
N GLY A 101 7.49 -3.71 4.72
CA GLY A 101 7.79 -5.13 4.89
C GLY A 101 9.12 -5.38 5.61
N LEU A 102 10.18 -4.65 5.24
CA LEU A 102 11.48 -4.76 5.92
C LEU A 102 11.42 -4.37 7.40
N LEU A 103 10.66 -3.32 7.74
CA LEU A 103 10.46 -2.91 9.13
C LEU A 103 9.63 -3.96 9.91
N ALA A 104 8.60 -4.53 9.28
CA ALA A 104 7.75 -5.56 9.90
C ALA A 104 8.52 -6.85 10.20
N ALA A 105 9.55 -7.17 9.41
CA ALA A 105 10.38 -8.36 9.57
C ALA A 105 11.19 -8.40 10.89
N GLN A 106 11.43 -7.25 11.52
CA GLN A 106 12.12 -7.14 12.83
C GLN A 106 13.45 -7.93 12.93
N THR A 107 14.17 -8.06 11.81
CA THR A 107 15.45 -8.80 11.75
C THR A 107 16.62 -8.03 12.35
N HIS A 108 16.48 -6.71 12.48
CA HIS A 108 17.50 -5.78 12.98
C HIS A 108 16.85 -4.77 13.93
N PRO A 109 17.63 -4.09 14.80
CA PRO A 109 17.15 -2.93 15.55
C PRO A 109 16.52 -1.88 14.63
N GLN A 110 15.38 -1.33 15.04
CA GLN A 110 14.58 -0.43 14.21
C GLN A 110 15.37 0.78 13.69
N GLU A 111 16.21 1.39 14.54
CA GLU A 111 17.03 2.53 14.15
C GLU A 111 18.04 2.19 13.04
N GLN A 112 18.64 1.00 13.11
CA GLN A 112 19.58 0.51 12.11
C GLN A 112 18.89 0.29 10.77
N MET A 113 17.70 -0.32 10.79
CA MET A 113 16.88 -0.55 9.60
C MET A 113 16.46 0.79 8.96
N ILE A 114 15.98 1.75 9.76
CA ILE A 114 15.61 3.09 9.26
C ILE A 114 16.80 3.80 8.64
N LYS A 115 17.99 3.74 9.27
CA LYS A 115 19.21 4.36 8.73
C LYS A 115 19.58 3.76 7.38
N ALA A 116 19.52 2.44 7.26
CA ALA A 116 19.82 1.74 6.00
C ALA A 116 18.79 2.08 4.91
N ILE A 117 17.49 2.09 5.23
CA ILE A 117 16.42 2.49 4.30
C ILE A 117 16.64 3.92 3.79
N LYS A 118 17.01 4.86 4.66
CA LYS A 118 17.31 6.24 4.25
C LYS A 118 18.46 6.30 3.24
N ALA A 119 19.55 5.57 3.50
CA ALA A 119 20.69 5.49 2.58
C ALA A 119 20.30 4.90 1.21
N VAL A 120 19.40 3.91 1.16
CA VAL A 120 18.85 3.37 -0.09
C VAL A 120 17.95 4.38 -0.78
N GLY A 121 17.09 5.08 -0.02
CA GLY A 121 16.18 6.09 -0.55
C GLY A 121 16.90 7.28 -1.19
N GLU A 122 17.99 7.73 -0.59
CA GLU A 122 18.86 8.78 -1.16
C GLU A 122 19.47 8.33 -2.49
N ARG A 123 20.00 7.11 -2.57
CA ARG A 123 20.56 6.53 -3.80
C ARG A 123 19.51 6.25 -4.87
N SER A 124 18.33 5.80 -4.48
CA SER A 124 17.23 5.49 -5.39
C SER A 124 16.58 6.76 -5.95
N ARG A 125 16.53 7.86 -5.20
CA ARG A 125 16.06 9.16 -5.70
C ARG A 125 16.93 9.68 -6.85
N VAL A 126 18.25 9.43 -6.80
CA VAL A 126 19.16 9.74 -7.90
C VAL A 126 18.83 8.93 -9.15
N GLN A 127 18.40 7.68 -9.00
CA GLN A 127 18.05 6.80 -10.12
C GLN A 127 16.64 7.05 -10.67
N ILE A 128 15.70 7.49 -9.83
CA ILE A 128 14.32 7.84 -10.23
C ILE A 128 14.28 9.22 -10.94
N SER A 129 15.23 10.10 -10.63
CA SER A 129 15.38 11.44 -11.25
C SER A 129 16.33 11.46 -12.47
N GLY A 130 16.57 10.31 -13.10
CA GLY A 130 17.50 10.13 -14.22
C GLY A 130 17.00 10.59 -15.61
N GLU A 131 15.89 11.31 -15.70
CA GLU A 131 15.62 12.18 -16.86
C GLU A 131 16.16 13.58 -16.54
N PRO A 132 16.88 14.26 -17.46
CA PRO A 132 17.39 15.59 -17.22
C PRO A 132 16.18 16.53 -17.11
N MET A 133 15.73 16.76 -15.89
CA MET A 133 14.74 17.77 -15.58
C MET A 133 15.42 19.12 -15.81
N THR A 134 15.28 19.65 -17.03
CA THR A 134 15.50 21.07 -17.28
C THR A 134 14.71 21.81 -16.22
N GLU A 135 15.47 22.47 -15.35
CA GLU A 135 15.05 23.40 -14.33
C GLU A 135 14.03 24.37 -14.90
N ARG A 136 12.74 24.04 -14.77
CA ARG A 136 11.68 25.03 -14.74
C ARG A 136 11.33 25.24 -13.28
N VAL A 137 12.04 26.20 -12.69
CA VAL A 137 11.60 26.91 -11.49
C VAL A 137 10.20 27.44 -11.77
N VAL A 138 9.19 26.72 -11.31
CA VAL A 138 7.88 27.31 -11.03
C VAL A 138 7.81 27.43 -9.52
N LYS A 139 8.05 28.65 -9.03
CA LYS A 139 7.66 29.06 -7.69
C LYS A 139 6.15 28.91 -7.56
N THR A 140 5.67 27.83 -6.97
CA THR A 140 4.35 27.82 -6.34
C THR A 140 4.55 27.93 -4.84
N SER A 141 4.05 29.03 -4.29
CA SER A 141 4.05 29.38 -2.89
C SER A 141 3.55 28.24 -1.99
N PRO A 142 4.09 28.12 -0.77
CA PRO A 142 3.65 27.12 0.21
C PRO A 142 2.29 27.54 0.79
N GLY A 143 1.21 27.08 0.17
CA GLY A 143 -0.12 27.05 0.76
C GLY A 143 -0.40 25.64 1.27
N HIS A 144 -0.71 25.51 2.56
CA HIS A 144 -1.13 24.28 3.21
C HIS A 144 -2.49 23.85 2.62
N LEU A 145 -2.48 22.99 1.60
CA LEU A 145 -3.69 22.37 1.07
C LEU A 145 -4.11 21.24 2.01
N SER A 146 -5.40 21.21 2.34
CA SER A 146 -5.99 20.09 3.08
C SER A 146 -5.91 18.80 2.25
N ASP A 147 -5.90 17.63 2.91
CA ASP A 147 -5.83 16.32 2.23
C ASP A 147 -6.92 16.14 1.15
N LEU A 148 -8.08 16.81 1.33
CA LEU A 148 -9.18 16.79 0.37
C LEU A 148 -8.85 17.59 -0.91
N GLU A 149 -8.24 18.77 -0.75
CA GLU A 149 -7.82 19.61 -1.89
C GLU A 149 -6.66 18.96 -2.64
N LEU A 150 -5.78 18.24 -1.94
CA LEU A 150 -4.71 17.46 -2.58
C LEU A 150 -5.28 16.34 -3.47
N LEU A 151 -6.31 15.63 -2.99
CA LEU A 151 -6.99 14.59 -3.75
C LEU A 151 -7.73 15.15 -4.97
N GLU A 152 -8.39 16.30 -4.83
CA GLU A 152 -9.07 16.97 -5.94
C GLU A 152 -8.08 17.47 -7.01
N HIS A 153 -6.90 17.96 -6.59
CA HIS A 153 -5.84 18.38 -7.49
C HIS A 153 -5.26 17.19 -8.29
N ILE A 154 -5.10 16.04 -7.64
CA ILE A 154 -4.66 14.80 -8.31
C ILE A 154 -5.71 14.37 -9.35
N ASN A 155 -7.00 14.45 -9.01
CA ASN A 155 -8.07 14.07 -9.92
C ASN A 155 -8.16 15.00 -11.15
N GLN A 156 -8.02 16.32 -10.95
CA GLN A 156 -7.99 17.29 -12.07
C GLN A 156 -6.80 17.09 -13.00
N ALA A 157 -5.61 16.79 -12.46
CA ALA A 157 -4.42 16.53 -13.26
C ALA A 157 -4.56 15.27 -14.14
N LEU A 158 -5.27 14.25 -13.65
CA LEU A 158 -5.54 13.04 -14.42
C LEU A 158 -6.56 13.30 -15.54
N CYS A 159 -7.60 14.08 -15.28
CA CYS A 159 -8.64 14.40 -16.27
C CYS A 159 -8.17 15.31 -17.43
N GLN A 160 -7.12 16.12 -17.25
CA GLN A 160 -6.58 16.98 -18.31
C GLN A 160 -5.61 16.26 -19.26
N THR A 161 -5.33 14.96 -19.04
CA THR A 161 -4.43 14.15 -19.89
C THR A 161 -5.17 13.27 -20.89
N ALA A 162 -6.32 13.73 -21.40
CA ALA A 162 -6.93 13.17 -22.61
C ALA A 162 -6.58 14.07 -23.81
N PRO A 163 -5.60 13.72 -24.67
CA PRO A 163 -5.43 14.39 -25.93
C PRO A 163 -6.64 14.07 -26.83
N GLY A 164 -7.33 15.12 -27.27
CA GLY A 164 -8.33 15.04 -28.33
C GLY A 164 -7.72 14.44 -29.59
N THR A 165 -8.42 13.44 -30.14
CA THR A 165 -8.28 12.96 -31.52
C THR A 165 -8.66 14.03 -32.52
#